data_AF-A6FJC6-F1
#
_entry.id   AF-A6FJC6-F1
#
_cell.length_a   1.000
_cell.length_b   1.000
_cell.length_c   1.000
_cell.angle_alpha   90.00
_cell.angle_beta   90.00
_cell.angle_gamma   90.00
#
_symmetry.space_group_name_H-M   'P 1'
#
loop_
_entity.id
_entity.type
_entity.pdbx_description
1 polymer ?
#
loop_
_entity_poly.entity_id
_entity_poly.type
_entity_poly.pdbx_seq_one_letter_code
_entity_poly.pdbx_strand_id
1 'polypeptide(L)' 'AMALLENTELDAEEIAKKALTIAGNICVFTNGFHTIETIDY' A
#
# COMPACT_ATOMS: atom_id res chain seq x y z
N ALA A 1 12.44 -3.76 7.71
CA ALA A 1 11.13 -4.05 8.33
C ALA A 1 10.88 -5.56 8.38
N MET A 2 11.71 -6.32 9.13
CA MET A 2 11.60 -7.78 9.21
C MET A 2 10.30 -8.24 9.87
N ALA A 3 9.87 -7.58 10.95
CA ALA A 3 8.67 -7.97 11.69
C ALA A 3 7.37 -7.89 10.87
N LEU A 4 7.28 -6.99 9.89
CA LEU A 4 6.14 -6.92 8.97
C LEU A 4 6.22 -8.05 7.95
N LEU A 5 7.40 -8.26 7.34
CA LEU A 5 7.64 -9.32 6.36
C LEU A 5 7.44 -10.74 6.93
N GLU A 6 7.78 -10.95 8.20
CA GLU A 6 7.65 -12.25 8.88
C GLU A 6 6.23 -12.58 9.35
N ASN A 7 5.32 -11.59 9.41
CA ASN A 7 3.96 -11.76 9.93
C ASN A 7 2.86 -11.37 8.94
N THR A 8 3.20 -10.99 7.70
CA THR A 8 2.22 -10.70 6.65
C THR A 8 2.66 -11.34 5.34
N GLU A 9 1.77 -12.11 4.72
CA GLU A 9 1.99 -12.80 3.42
C GLU A 9 1.89 -11.86 2.21
N LEU A 10 1.67 -10.56 2.44
CA LEU A 10 1.44 -9.59 1.38
C LEU A 10 2.77 -8.95 0.97
N ASP A 11 2.97 -8.79 -0.33
CA ASP A 11 4.10 -8.05 -0.85
C ASP A 11 3.96 -6.54 -0.60
N ALA A 12 5.05 -5.80 -0.80
CA ALA A 12 5.09 -4.36 -0.53
C ALA A 12 4.10 -3.57 -1.43
N GLU A 13 3.87 -4.03 -2.66
CA GLU A 13 2.95 -3.40 -3.60
C GLU A 13 1.50 -3.55 -3.11
N GLU A 14 1.13 -4.75 -2.66
CA GLU A 14 -0.19 -5.07 -2.11
C GLU A 14 -0.49 -4.27 -0.85
N ILE A 15 0.50 -4.12 0.03
CA ILE A 15 0.39 -3.29 1.24
C ILE A 15 0.14 -1.83 0.84
N ALA A 16 0.94 -1.28 -0.07
CA ALA A 16 0.80 0.09 -0.53
C ALA A 16 -0.59 0.34 -1.16
N LYS A 17 -1.06 -0.57 -2.02
CA LYS A 17 -2.36 -0.49 -2.67
C LYS A 17 -3.53 -0.53 -1.69
N LYS A 18 -3.50 -1.44 -0.71
CA LYS A 18 -4.52 -1.53 0.34
C LYS A 18 -4.53 -0.28 1.21
N ALA A 19 -3.36 0.22 1.60
CA ALA A 19 -3.23 1.43 2.41
C ALA A 19 -3.79 2.67 1.69
N LEU A 20 -3.44 2.88 0.42
CA LEU A 20 -3.93 4.00 -0.39
C LEU A 20 -5.45 3.93 -0.59
N THR A 21 -5.99 2.72 -0.77
CA THR A 21 -7.45 2.50 -0.86
C THR A 21 -8.17 2.92 0.42
N ILE A 22 -7.63 2.55 1.60
CA ILE A 22 -8.19 2.97 2.89
C ILE A 22 -8.09 4.49 3.03
N ALA A 23 -6.96 5.08 2.66
CA ALA A 23 -6.75 6.52 2.74
C ALA A 23 -7.74 7.31 1.86
N GLY A 24 -8.03 6.84 0.65
CA GLY A 24 -9.01 7.45 -0.25
C GLY A 24 -10.46 7.39 0.27
N ASN A 25 -10.77 6.44 1.15
CA ASN A 25 -12.08 6.35 1.80
C ASN A 25 -12.21 7.25 3.05
N ILE A 26 -11.10 7.71 3.62
CA ILE A 26 -11.08 8.48 4.89
C ILE A 26 -10.80 9.96 4.62
N CYS A 27 -9.83 10.27 3.77
CA CYS A 27 -9.35 11.63 3.55
C CYS A 27 -10.08 12.28 2.37
N VAL A 28 -10.82 13.37 2.62
CA VAL A 28 -11.59 14.08 1.59
C VAL A 28 -10.75 14.67 0.44
N PHE A 29 -9.43 14.77 0.62
CA PHE A 29 -8.48 15.25 -0.38
C PHE A 29 -7.66 14.14 -1.05
N THR A 30 -7.88 12.88 -0.67
CA THR A 30 -7.25 11.72 -1.30
C THR A 30 -8.30 10.99 -2.12
N ASN A 31 -8.04 10.75 -3.40
CA ASN A 31 -8.96 10.01 -4.27
C ASN A 31 -8.54 8.53 -4.39
N GLY A 32 -9.38 7.70 -5.01
CA GLY A 32 -9.13 6.26 -5.18
C GLY A 32 -8.33 5.87 -6.43
N PHE A 33 -7.79 6.84 -7.18
CA PHE A 33 -6.97 6.57 -8.37
C PHE A 33 -5.50 6.58 -7.97
N HIS A 34 -4.86 5.42 -8.04
CA HIS A 34 -3.48 5.24 -7.60
C HIS A 34 -2.57 4.93 -8.79
N THR A 35 -1.39 5.54 -8.80
CA THR A 35 -0.24 5.12 -9.60
C THR A 35 0.80 4.57 -8.63
N ILE A 36 1.20 3.32 -8.80
CA ILE A 36 2.11 2.60 -7.90
C ILE A 36 3.29 2.13 -8.74
N GLU A 37 4.50 2.44 -8.27
CA GLU A 37 5.76 2.09 -8.92
C GLU A 37 6.57 1.21 -7.96
N THR A 38 7.25 0.20 -8.50
CA THR A 38 8.14 -0.70 -7.76
C THR A 38 9.58 -0.54 -8.25
N ILE A 39 10.54 -0.88 -7.39
CA ILE A 39 11.96 -0.93 -7.75
C ILE A 39 12.45 -2.32 -7.40
N ASP A 40 12.81 -3.09 -8.42
CA ASP A 40 13.42 -4.41 -8.27
C ASP A 40 14.96 -4.28 -8.24
N TYR A 41 15.62 -5.05 -7.38
CA TYR A 41 17.07 -5.04 -7.17
C TYR A 41 17.75 -6.32 -7.68
#